data_AF-A0A425CAS6-F1
#
_entry.id   AF-A0A425CAS6-F1
#
_cell.length_a   1.000
_cell.length_b   1.000
_cell.length_c   1.000
_cell.angle_alpha   90.00
_cell.angle_beta   90.00
_cell.angle_gamma   90.00
#
_symmetry.space_group_name_H-M   'P 1'
#
loop_
_entity.id
_entity.type
_entity.pdbx_description
1 polymer ?
#
loop_
_entity_poly.entity_id
_entity_poly.type
_entity_poly.pdbx_seq_one_letter_code
_entity_poly.pdbx_strand_id
1 'polypeptide(L)' 'MGARVSRGSKKQSSVSLSTSDAKYIALSYAIQKDKWVLRLLCEAFDAAMNTSECELKIMEDNQSCIKMTKNPGTSLA' A
#
# COMPACT_ATOMS: atom_id res chain seq x y z
N MET A 1 10.15 -3.90 -20.65
CA MET A 1 9.61 -5.17 -20.14
C MET A 1 9.07 -4.91 -18.74
N GLY A 2 7.83 -5.27 -18.43
CA GLY A 2 7.26 -5.14 -17.09
C GLY A 2 6.44 -6.38 -16.75
N ALA A 3 6.52 -6.86 -15.52
CA ALA A 3 5.75 -8.00 -15.04
C ALA A 3 4.60 -7.49 -14.16
N ARG A 4 3.35 -7.90 -14.48
CA ARG A 4 2.19 -7.54 -13.67
C ARG A 4 2.13 -8.48 -12.46
N VAL A 5 2.21 -7.92 -11.26
CA VAL A 5 1.92 -8.62 -10.01
C VAL A 5 0.51 -8.23 -9.57
N SER A 6 -0.36 -9.22 -9.33
CA SER A 6 -1.70 -9.00 -8.80
C SER A 6 -1.86 -9.74 -7.48
N ARG A 7 -2.64 -9.16 -6.57
CA ARG A 7 -2.88 -9.73 -5.25
C ARG A 7 -4.37 -9.97 -5.00
N GLY A 8 -4.69 -11.12 -4.40
CA GLY A 8 -6.01 -11.36 -3.82
C GLY A 8 -6.15 -10.69 -2.45
N SER A 9 -7.33 -10.14 -2.16
CA SER A 9 -7.69 -9.56 -0.86
C SER A 9 -8.49 -10.56 -0.03
N LYS A 10 -8.30 -10.56 1.29
CA LYS A 10 -9.15 -11.29 2.25
C LYS A 10 -10.14 -10.32 2.89
N LYS A 11 -11.23 -10.85 3.46
CA LYS A 11 -12.13 -10.05 4.31
C LYS A 11 -11.34 -9.45 5.48
N GLN A 12 -11.63 -8.19 5.79
CA GLN A 12 -11.04 -7.46 6.90
C GLN A 12 -11.43 -8.14 8.22
N SER A 13 -10.51 -8.22 9.17
CA SER A 13 -10.77 -8.85 10.48
C SER A 13 -11.55 -7.95 11.44
N SER A 14 -11.55 -6.63 11.19
CA SER A 14 -12.27 -5.63 11.97
C SER A 14 -13.56 -5.22 11.28
N VAL A 15 -14.54 -4.80 12.08
CA VAL A 15 -15.74 -4.12 11.60
C VAL A 15 -15.39 -2.66 11.35
N SER A 16 -15.72 -2.16 10.16
CA SER A 16 -15.51 -0.77 9.81
C SER A 16 -16.79 0.04 10.00
N LEU A 17 -16.62 1.30 10.41
CA LEU A 17 -17.72 2.24 10.64
C LEU A 17 -18.13 3.00 9.37
N SER A 18 -17.35 2.90 8.29
CA SER A 18 -17.69 3.53 7.00
C SER A 18 -16.95 2.87 5.83
N THR A 19 -17.43 3.08 4.60
CA THR A 19 -16.72 2.59 3.40
C THR A 19 -15.31 3.17 3.27
N SER A 20 -15.09 4.42 3.68
CA SER A 20 -13.77 5.06 3.64
C SER A 20 -12.80 4.45 4.63
N ASP A 21 -13.29 4.13 5.83
CA ASP A 21 -12.52 3.46 6.87
C ASP A 21 -12.16 2.03 6.47
N ALA A 22 -13.12 1.29 5.88
CA ALA A 22 -12.86 -0.05 5.33
C ALA A 22 -11.80 0.01 4.22
N LYS A 23 -11.90 0.96 3.28
CA LYS A 23 -10.90 1.13 2.22
C LYS A 23 -9.54 1.53 2.80
N TYR A 24 -9.50 2.39 3.81
CA TYR A 24 -8.26 2.78 4.49
C TYR A 24 -7.56 1.59 5.15
N ILE A 25 -8.31 0.72 5.83
CA ILE A 25 -7.77 -0.52 6.41
C ILE A 25 -7.22 -1.43 5.31
N ALA A 26 -7.99 -1.68 4.25
CA ALA A 26 -7.55 -2.51 3.12
C ALA A 26 -6.29 -1.94 2.44
N LEU A 27 -6.26 -0.62 2.21
CA LEU A 27 -5.13 0.11 1.63
C LEU A 27 -3.89 -0.02 2.51
N SER A 28 -4.04 0.14 3.83
CA SER A 28 -2.94 -0.03 4.80
C SER A 28 -2.35 -1.42 4.75
N TYR A 29 -3.19 -2.47 4.65
CA TYR A 29 -2.72 -3.85 4.48
C TYR A 29 -2.01 -4.09 3.15
N ALA A 30 -2.46 -3.44 2.06
CA ALA A 30 -1.78 -3.53 0.77
C ALA A 30 -0.40 -2.88 0.84
N ILE A 31 -0.32 -1.64 1.34
CA ILE A 31 0.93 -0.88 1.51
C ILE A 31 1.97 -1.67 2.28
N GLN A 32 1.61 -2.23 3.44
CA GLN A 32 2.57 -2.96 4.28
C GLN A 32 3.24 -4.08 3.52
N LYS A 33 2.48 -4.82 2.72
CA LYS A 33 3.00 -5.97 1.99
C LYS A 33 3.69 -5.56 0.69
N ASP A 34 3.22 -4.51 0.03
CA ASP A 34 3.81 -4.00 -1.20
C ASP A 34 5.14 -3.29 -0.92
N LYS A 35 5.29 -2.67 0.26
CA LYS A 35 6.56 -2.12 0.75
C LYS A 35 7.63 -3.22 0.91
N TRP A 36 7.24 -4.39 1.41
CA TRP A 36 8.15 -5.55 1.50
C TRP A 36 8.55 -6.07 0.13
N VAL A 37 7.60 -6.21 -0.79
CA VAL A 37 7.90 -6.66 -2.17
C VAL A 37 8.77 -5.65 -2.90
N LEU A 38 8.45 -4.35 -2.81
CA LEU A 38 9.25 -3.30 -3.39
C LEU A 38 10.66 -3.35 -2.84
N ARG A 39 10.84 -3.39 -1.51
CA ARG A 39 12.18 -3.48 -0.88
C ARG A 39 12.98 -4.69 -1.38
N LEU A 40 12.36 -5.87 -1.47
CA LEU A 40 13.02 -7.06 -1.99
C LEU A 40 13.46 -6.87 -3.45
N LEU A 41 12.59 -6.28 -4.28
CA LEU A 41 12.93 -5.96 -5.67
C LEU A 41 14.07 -4.94 -5.73
N CYS A 42 14.03 -3.89 -4.92
CA CYS A 42 15.11 -2.91 -4.84
C CYS A 42 16.42 -3.59 -4.45
N GLU A 43 16.47 -4.36 -3.36
CA GLU A 43 17.70 -5.06 -2.95
C GLU A 43 18.22 -6.03 -4.03
N ALA A 44 17.34 -6.74 -4.73
CA ALA A 44 17.72 -7.66 -5.80
C ALA A 44 18.21 -6.95 -7.07
N PHE A 45 17.60 -5.80 -7.42
CA PHE A 45 17.93 -5.05 -8.63
C PHE A 45 18.96 -3.95 -8.42
N ASP A 46 19.15 -3.44 -7.21
CA ASP A 46 20.17 -2.42 -6.90
C ASP A 46 21.58 -3.03 -7.04
N ALA A 47 21.72 -4.31 -6.65
CA ALA A 47 22.88 -5.13 -6.98
C ALA A 47 23.11 -5.32 -8.50
N ALA A 48 22.10 -5.11 -9.34
CA ALA A 48 22.15 -5.33 -10.79
C ALA A 48 22.12 -4.04 -11.64
N MET A 49 21.55 -2.93 -11.13
CA MET A 49 21.13 -1.78 -11.93
C MET A 49 21.47 -0.40 -11.31
N ASN A 50 22.12 -0.33 -10.13
CA ASN A 50 22.50 0.94 -9.46
C ASN A 50 21.37 2.00 -9.47
N THR A 51 20.16 1.60 -9.11
CA THR A 51 18.98 2.47 -9.21
C THR A 51 18.56 2.88 -7.80
N SER A 52 18.92 4.10 -7.39
CA SER A 52 18.73 4.59 -6.03
C SER A 52 17.30 5.00 -5.66
N GLU A 53 16.35 4.93 -6.60
CA GLU A 53 14.98 5.41 -6.38
C GLU A 53 13.97 4.28 -6.47
N CYS A 54 13.50 3.86 -5.30
CA CYS A 54 12.39 2.93 -5.16
C CYS A 54 11.19 3.63 -4.54
N GLU A 55 10.30 4.14 -5.40
CA GLU A 55 9.07 4.80 -4.98
C GLU A 55 7.86 3.85 -5.11
N LEU A 56 7.08 3.73 -4.03
CA LEU A 56 5.81 3.00 -4.04
C LEU A 56 4.66 3.97 -4.35
N LYS A 57 4.18 3.97 -5.59
CA LYS A 57 2.99 4.74 -5.98
C LYS A 57 1.74 3.87 -5.92
N ILE A 58 0.76 4.29 -5.11
CA ILE A 58 -0.53 3.60 -4.98
C ILE A 58 -1.66 4.51 -5.47
N MET A 59 -2.56 3.92 -6.24
CA MET A 59 -3.72 4.58 -6.81
C MET A 59 -4.97 4.16 -6.05
N GLU A 60 -5.73 5.12 -5.54
CA GLU A 60 -7.02 4.92 -4.86
C GLU A 60 -8.10 5.75 -5.56
N ASP A 61 -9.31 5.21 -5.68
CA ASP A 61 -10.49 5.88 -6.23
C ASP A 61 -11.26 6.69 -5.17
N ASN A 62 -11.19 6.30 -3.89
CA ASN A 62 -11.86 6.97 -2.79
C ASN A 62 -11.05 8.16 -2.25
N GLN A 63 -11.48 9.36 -2.63
CA GLN A 63 -10.88 10.62 -2.19
C GLN A 63 -10.93 10.85 -0.68
N SER A 64 -11.94 10.34 0.02
CA SER A 64 -12.01 10.43 1.48
C SER A 64 -10.93 9.56 2.14
N CYS A 65 -10.68 8.36 1.62
CA CYS A 65 -9.57 7.50 2.05
C CYS A 65 -8.21 8.18 1.81
N ILE A 66 -8.02 8.82 0.64
CA ILE A 66 -6.79 9.58 0.34
C ILE A 66 -6.60 10.77 1.29
N LYS A 67 -7.68 11.42 1.73
CA LYS A 67 -7.57 12.51 2.72
C LYS A 67 -7.19 11.98 4.11
N MET A 68 -7.68 10.80 4.49
CA MET A 68 -7.34 10.17 5.78
C MET A 68 -5.84 9.85 5.88
N THR A 69 -5.17 9.46 4.79
CA THR A 69 -3.72 9.19 4.81
C THR A 69 -2.86 10.43 5.05
N LYS A 70 -3.42 11.63 4.87
CA LYS A 70 -2.72 12.91 5.06
C LYS A 70 -2.94 13.50 6.46
N ASN A 71 -3.73 12.85 7.31
CA ASN A 71 -4.02 13.33 8.66
C ASN A 71 -3.16 12.57 9.69
N PRO A 72 -2.23 13.24 10.40
CA PRO A 72 -1.33 12.58 11.36
C PRO A 72 -2.03 12.03 12.62
N GLY A 73 -3.30 12.38 12.86
CA GLY A 73 -4.06 11.97 14.06
C GLY A 73 -4.83 10.65 13.94
N THR A 74 -4.93 10.04 12.76
CA THR A 74 -5.65 8.75 12.56
C THR A 74 -4.75 7.55 12.89
N SER A 75 -4.30 7.48 14.14
CA SER A 75 -3.79 6.24 14.74
C SER A 75 -4.99 5.46 15.26
N LEU A 76 -5.59 4.61 14.42
CA LEU A 76 -6.37 3.48 14.93
C LEU A 76 -5.36 2.38 15.29
N ALA A 77 -5.25 2.13 16.59
CA ALA A 77 -4.55 1.01 17.18
C ALA A 77 -5.10 -0.34 16.68
#